data_AF-A0A6A4L990-F1
#
_entry.id   AF-A0A6A4L990-F1
#
_cell.length_a   1.000
_cell.length_b   1.000
_cell.length_c   1.000
_cell.angle_alpha   90.00
_cell.angle_beta   90.00
_cell.angle_gamma   90.00
#
_symmetry.space_group_name_H-M   'P 1'
#
loop_
_entity.id
_entity.type
_entity.pdbx_description
1 polymer ?
#
loop_
_entity_poly.entity_id
_entity_poly.type
_entity_poly.pdbx_seq_one_letter_code
_entity_poly.pdbx_strand_id
1 'polypeptide(L)'
;MVPCLKNQSMLLLSLKLAVTIGLCLGVAVAEVQRLQHPAGDDGSLRVLVVGDWGRKGTHNQSEVAVQMGKTAEEFNPDFIISTGDNFYEDGLTGTDDAAFDESFSNIYTAPSLQKQ
;
A
#
# COMPACT_ATOMS: atom_id res chain seq x y z
N MET A 1 -35.30 -51.56 -0.63
CA MET A 1 -34.24 -51.30 -1.62
C MET A 1 -33.93 -49.79 -1.67
N VAL A 2 -33.44 -49.20 -0.56
CA VAL A 2 -33.24 -47.73 -0.41
C VAL A 2 -31.99 -47.31 0.42
N PRO A 3 -31.36 -48.13 1.29
CA PRO A 3 -30.29 -47.61 2.16
C PRO A 3 -28.94 -47.34 1.44
N CYS A 4 -28.67 -48.00 0.30
CA CYS A 4 -27.40 -47.87 -0.42
C CYS A 4 -27.23 -46.49 -1.11
N LEU A 5 -28.31 -45.94 -1.67
CA LEU A 5 -28.28 -44.66 -2.41
C LEU A 5 -28.06 -43.46 -1.48
N LYS A 6 -28.55 -43.53 -0.23
CA LYS A 6 -28.38 -42.50 0.80
C LYS A 6 -26.91 -42.37 1.24
N ASN A 7 -26.18 -43.47 1.33
CA ASN A 7 -24.75 -43.48 1.68
C ASN A 7 -23.87 -42.88 0.58
N GLN A 8 -24.17 -43.15 -0.71
CA GLN A 8 -23.42 -42.55 -1.82
C GLN A 8 -23.60 -41.03 -1.90
N SER A 9 -24.84 -40.54 -1.74
CA SER A 9 -25.11 -39.10 -1.70
C SER A 9 -24.45 -38.41 -0.52
N MET A 10 -24.40 -39.07 0.65
CA MET A 10 -23.73 -38.56 1.84
C MET A 10 -22.21 -38.51 1.67
N LEU A 11 -21.62 -39.53 1.04
CA LEU A 11 -20.18 -39.60 0.75
C LEU A 11 -19.73 -38.50 -0.24
N LEU A 12 -20.54 -38.25 -1.28
CA LEU A 12 -20.30 -37.18 -2.25
C LEU A 12 -20.42 -35.79 -1.60
N LEU A 13 -21.38 -35.60 -0.69
CA LEU A 13 -21.56 -34.36 0.05
C LEU A 13 -20.37 -34.09 0.98
N SER A 14 -19.90 -35.11 1.71
CA SER A 14 -18.71 -34.99 2.57
C SER A 14 -17.44 -34.73 1.78
N LEU A 15 -17.28 -35.32 0.59
CA LEU A 15 -16.11 -35.11 -0.26
C LEU A 15 -16.09 -33.67 -0.81
N LYS A 16 -17.25 -33.18 -1.29
CA LYS A 16 -17.37 -31.78 -1.73
C LYS A 16 -17.09 -30.81 -0.59
N LEU A 17 -17.64 -31.06 0.60
CA LEU A 17 -17.39 -30.22 1.78
C LEU A 17 -15.90 -30.20 2.15
N ALA A 18 -15.23 -31.35 2.13
CA ALA A 18 -13.80 -31.45 2.41
C ALA A 18 -12.94 -30.71 1.37
N VAL A 19 -13.28 -30.81 0.08
CA VAL A 19 -12.60 -30.07 -1.00
C VAL A 19 -12.81 -28.56 -0.85
N THR A 20 -14.04 -28.11 -0.56
CA THR A 20 -14.32 -26.69 -0.34
C THR A 20 -13.60 -26.14 0.88
N ILE A 21 -13.59 -26.87 2.00
CA ILE A 21 -12.87 -26.47 3.22
C ILE A 21 -11.36 -26.41 2.96
N GLY A 22 -10.79 -27.42 2.30
CA GLY A 22 -9.37 -27.43 1.93
C GLY A 22 -8.99 -26.28 1.00
N LEU A 23 -9.86 -25.93 0.05
CA LEU A 23 -9.67 -24.80 -0.86
C LEU A 23 -9.80 -23.46 -0.13
N CYS A 24 -10.72 -23.32 0.83
CA CYS A 24 -10.88 -22.10 1.62
C CYS A 24 -9.75 -21.86 2.63
N LEU A 25 -9.15 -22.92 3.18
CA LEU A 25 -8.05 -22.83 4.15
C LEU A 25 -6.68 -22.57 3.51
N GLY A 26 -6.53 -22.82 2.20
CA GLY A 26 -5.26 -22.65 1.49
C GLY A 26 -4.90 -21.22 1.07
N VAL A 27 -5.77 -20.22 1.28
CA VAL A 27 -5.67 -18.90 0.58
C VAL A 27 -5.40 -17.71 1.50
N ALA A 28 -5.15 -17.90 2.80
CA ALA A 28 -4.99 -16.75 3.71
C ALA A 28 -3.74 -16.83 4.58
N VAL A 29 -2.57 -16.91 3.95
CA VAL A 29 -1.31 -16.51 4.59
C VAL A 29 -0.86 -15.22 3.92
N ALA A 30 -1.18 -14.08 4.51
CA ALA A 30 -0.56 -12.81 4.18
C ALA A 30 0.68 -12.67 5.08
N GLU A 31 1.87 -12.89 4.53
CA GLU A 31 3.10 -12.53 5.23
C GLU A 31 3.33 -11.02 5.09
N VAL A 32 3.57 -10.35 6.21
CA VAL A 32 4.00 -8.95 6.20
C VAL A 32 5.37 -8.90 5.53
N GLN A 33 5.44 -8.24 4.38
CA GLN A 33 6.71 -7.98 3.71
C GLN A 33 7.61 -7.20 4.66
N ARG A 34 8.74 -7.81 5.03
CA ARG A 34 9.79 -7.16 5.79
C ARG A 34 10.75 -6.51 4.82
N LEU A 35 10.72 -5.19 4.77
CA LEU A 35 11.76 -4.43 4.08
C LEU A 35 13.01 -4.44 4.98
N GLN A 36 14.09 -5.06 4.50
CA GLN A 36 15.39 -4.94 5.14
C GLN A 36 16.06 -3.67 4.61
N HIS A 37 16.36 -2.73 5.51
CA HIS A 37 17.09 -1.51 5.20
C HIS A 37 18.27 -1.39 6.15
N PRO A 38 19.51 -1.23 5.64
CA PRO A 38 20.65 -0.95 6.51
C PRO A 38 20.43 0.39 7.20
N ALA A 39 20.76 0.46 8.48
CA ALA A 39 20.82 1.76 9.16
C ALA A 39 21.88 2.65 8.51
N GLY A 40 21.75 3.97 8.66
CA GLY A 40 22.79 4.91 8.27
C GLY A 40 24.13 4.62 8.95
N ASP A 41 25.20 5.26 8.49
CA ASP A 41 26.56 5.05 9.03
C ASP A 41 26.66 5.28 10.55
N ASP A 42 25.75 6.09 11.12
CA ASP A 42 25.61 6.38 12.55
C ASP A 42 24.62 5.47 13.29
N GLY A 43 24.06 4.47 12.60
CA GLY A 43 23.02 3.58 13.10
C GLY A 43 21.62 4.19 13.12
N SER A 44 21.42 5.38 12.55
CA SER A 44 20.11 6.04 12.51
C SER A 44 19.19 5.49 11.41
N LEU A 45 17.89 5.65 11.63
CA LEU A 45 16.84 5.53 10.62
C LEU A 45 16.13 6.88 10.55
N ARG A 46 16.09 7.49 9.37
CA ARG A 46 15.53 8.81 9.15
C ARG A 46 14.31 8.71 8.26
N VAL A 47 13.21 9.26 8.73
CA VAL A 47 11.93 9.16 8.03
C VAL A 47 11.32 10.54 7.92
N LEU A 48 10.81 10.86 6.73
CA LEU A 48 9.94 12.01 6.51
C LEU A 48 8.49 11.52 6.49
N VAL A 49 7.61 12.15 7.26
CA VAL A 49 6.21 11.72 7.39
C VAL A 49 5.28 12.84 6.92
N VAL A 50 4.31 12.52 6.07
CA VAL A 50 3.35 13.47 5.50
C VAL A 50 1.94 12.87 5.42
N GLY A 51 0.91 13.67 5.65
CA GLY A 51 -0.50 13.28 5.56
C GLY A 51 -1.34 14.37 4.89
N ASP A 52 -2.57 14.04 4.52
CA ASP A 52 -3.60 15.01 4.13
C ASP A 52 -3.19 15.92 2.97
N TRP A 53 -2.52 15.38 1.96
CA TRP A 53 -1.74 16.18 1.02
C TRP A 53 -2.37 16.34 -0.37
N GLY A 54 -3.16 15.39 -0.86
CA GLY A 54 -3.49 15.27 -2.29
C GLY A 54 -4.48 16.27 -2.86
N ARG A 55 -4.06 17.51 -3.17
CA ARG A 55 -4.95 18.58 -3.64
C ARG A 55 -4.40 19.35 -4.83
N LYS A 56 -3.79 18.66 -5.82
CA LYS A 56 -3.34 19.25 -7.10
C LYS A 56 -2.46 20.51 -6.95
N GLY A 57 -1.60 20.52 -5.92
CA GLY A 57 -0.72 21.63 -5.59
C GLY A 57 -1.35 22.76 -4.77
N THR A 58 -2.65 22.70 -4.46
CA THR A 58 -3.38 23.70 -3.66
C THR A 58 -3.28 23.43 -2.16
N HIS A 59 -3.89 24.29 -1.32
CA HIS A 59 -3.91 24.12 0.15
C HIS A 59 -2.50 23.98 0.78
N ASN A 60 -1.56 24.78 0.26
CA ASN A 60 -0.14 24.78 0.63
C ASN A 60 0.61 23.49 0.27
N GLN A 61 0.02 22.58 -0.51
CA GLN A 61 0.65 21.31 -0.88
C GLN A 61 1.98 21.54 -1.59
N SER A 62 2.03 22.47 -2.56
CA SER A 62 3.25 22.79 -3.30
C SER A 62 4.33 23.38 -2.39
N GLU A 63 3.95 24.26 -1.46
CA GLU A 63 4.83 24.88 -0.48
C GLU A 63 5.40 23.84 0.49
N VAL A 64 4.58 22.90 0.95
CA VAL A 64 5.01 21.76 1.76
C VAL A 64 5.98 20.88 0.97
N ALA A 65 5.69 20.58 -0.30
CA ALA A 65 6.59 19.79 -1.16
C ALA A 65 7.97 20.46 -1.33
N VAL A 66 8.01 21.79 -1.47
CA VAL A 66 9.27 22.56 -1.49
C VAL A 66 10.04 22.41 -0.19
N GLN A 67 9.38 22.49 0.97
CA GLN A 67 10.05 22.32 2.26
C GLN A 67 10.51 20.88 2.48
N MET A 68 9.68 19.90 2.10
CA MET A 68 10.07 18.48 2.11
C MET A 68 11.34 18.26 1.29
N GLY A 69 11.46 18.87 0.11
CA GLY A 69 12.67 18.80 -0.71
C GLY A 69 13.91 19.33 0.00
N LYS A 70 13.82 20.51 0.62
CA LYS A 70 14.93 21.12 1.39
C LYS A 70 15.30 20.28 2.61
N THR A 71 14.32 19.82 3.37
CA THR A 71 14.54 18.94 4.52
C THR A 71 15.17 17.62 4.08
N ALA A 72 14.77 17.07 2.93
CA ALA A 72 15.36 15.84 2.42
C ALA A 72 16.80 16.02 1.90
N GLU A 73 17.16 17.21 1.41
CA GLU A 73 18.56 17.54 1.08
C GLU A 73 19.45 17.57 2.32
N GLU A 74 18.95 18.14 3.42
CA GLU A 74 19.71 18.27 4.67
C GLU A 74 19.81 16.95 5.44
N PHE A 75 18.67 16.27 5.63
CA PHE A 75 18.60 15.12 6.52
C PHE A 75 18.72 13.78 5.81
N ASN A 76 18.63 13.74 4.47
CA ASN A 76 18.72 12.53 3.65
C ASN A 76 17.89 11.35 4.23
N PRO A 77 16.55 11.45 4.24
CA PRO A 77 15.69 10.40 4.80
C PRO A 77 15.84 9.10 4.01
N ASP A 78 15.70 7.99 4.72
CA ASP A 78 15.66 6.64 4.17
C ASP A 78 14.30 6.35 3.52
N PHE A 79 13.23 6.82 4.17
CA PHE A 79 11.86 6.62 3.72
C PHE A 79 11.03 7.90 3.81
N ILE A 80 10.04 7.99 2.92
CA ILE A 80 8.93 8.93 3.03
C ILE A 80 7.69 8.10 3.31
N ILE A 81 7.01 8.38 4.43
CA ILE A 81 5.79 7.69 4.83
C ILE A 81 4.62 8.63 4.62
N SER A 82 3.63 8.16 3.85
CA SER A 82 2.33 8.81 3.79
C SER A 82 1.38 8.22 4.82
N THR A 83 0.70 9.07 5.58
CA THR A 83 -0.27 8.64 6.61
C THR A 83 -1.72 8.57 6.12
N GLY A 84 -1.97 8.87 4.84
CA GLY A 84 -3.30 8.80 4.23
C GLY A 84 -3.78 10.13 3.66
N ASP A 85 -5.02 10.11 3.17
CA ASP A 85 -5.67 11.28 2.58
C ASP A 85 -4.88 11.84 1.37
N ASN A 86 -4.51 10.89 0.52
CA ASN A 86 -3.54 11.04 -0.58
C ASN A 86 -4.12 11.73 -1.81
N PHE A 87 -5.44 11.69 -1.99
CA PHE A 87 -6.13 12.22 -3.18
C PHE A 87 -7.53 12.66 -2.78
N TYR A 88 -7.72 13.97 -2.63
CA TYR A 88 -9.01 14.56 -2.33
C TYR A 88 -9.77 14.99 -3.60
N GLU A 89 -11.11 15.02 -3.57
CA GLU A 89 -11.97 14.64 -2.43
C GLU A 89 -12.35 13.14 -2.46
N ASP A 90 -12.48 12.54 -3.64
CA ASP A 90 -13.09 11.21 -3.84
C ASP A 90 -12.07 10.09 -4.15
N GLY A 91 -10.76 10.34 -3.95
CA GLY A 91 -9.72 9.37 -4.28
C GLY A 91 -9.40 9.31 -5.78
N LEU A 92 -8.75 8.21 -6.19
CA LEU A 92 -8.47 7.90 -7.60
C LEU A 92 -9.54 6.96 -8.17
N THR A 93 -9.89 7.16 -9.43
CA THR A 93 -10.85 6.34 -10.16
C THR A 93 -10.24 5.10 -10.81
N GLY A 94 -8.91 5.04 -10.92
CA GLY A 94 -8.18 3.93 -11.52
C GLY A 94 -6.67 4.17 -11.55
N THR A 95 -5.94 3.25 -12.18
CA THR A 95 -4.48 3.31 -12.30
C THR A 95 -3.98 4.41 -13.23
N ASP A 96 -4.84 4.85 -14.14
CA ASP A 96 -4.53 5.85 -15.17
C ASP A 96 -5.17 7.22 -14.84
N ASP A 97 -5.60 7.43 -13.60
CA ASP A 97 -6.23 8.67 -13.18
C ASP A 97 -5.20 9.82 -13.14
N ALA A 98 -5.45 10.88 -13.91
CA ALA A 98 -4.59 12.06 -13.99
C ALA A 98 -4.36 12.74 -12.63
N ALA A 99 -5.26 12.56 -11.65
CA ALA A 99 -5.09 13.08 -10.30
C ALA A 99 -3.82 12.55 -9.62
N PHE A 100 -3.32 11.37 -10.03
CA PHE A 100 -2.03 10.86 -9.57
C PHE A 100 -0.89 11.82 -9.96
N ASP A 101 -0.81 12.20 -11.24
CA ASP A 101 0.23 13.10 -11.70
C ASP A 101 0.03 14.52 -11.19
N GLU A 102 -1.21 15.02 -11.21
CA GLU A 102 -1.56 16.37 -10.76
C GLU A 102 -1.30 16.58 -9.27
N SER A 103 -1.53 15.57 -8.44
CA SER A 103 -1.41 15.68 -6.97
C SER A 103 -0.15 15.04 -6.42
N PHE A 104 0.54 14.14 -7.13
CA PHE A 104 1.74 13.47 -6.62
C PHE A 104 2.96 13.70 -7.51
N SER A 105 3.01 13.08 -8.70
CA SER A 105 4.21 13.04 -9.55
C SER A 105 4.75 14.44 -9.89
N ASN A 106 3.86 15.38 -10.22
CA ASN A 106 4.23 16.74 -10.62
C ASN A 106 4.42 17.70 -9.43
N ILE A 107 4.07 17.28 -8.22
CA ILE A 107 4.19 18.10 -7.00
C ILE A 107 5.48 17.82 -6.25
N TYR A 108 5.80 16.54 -6.00
CA TYR A 108 6.94 16.11 -5.20
C TYR A 108 8.18 15.83 -6.07
N THR A 109 8.63 16.85 -6.82
CA THR A 109 9.64 16.69 -7.89
C THR A 109 11.09 16.90 -7.43
N ALA A 110 11.32 17.32 -6.19
CA ALA A 110 12.67 17.58 -5.71
C ALA A 110 13.55 16.31 -5.82
N PRO A 111 14.78 16.40 -6.37
CA PRO A 111 15.67 15.23 -6.53
C PRO A 111 15.95 14.48 -5.22
N SER A 112 16.03 15.22 -4.10
CA SER A 112 16.24 14.66 -2.76
C SER A 112 15.08 13.79 -2.24
N LEU A 113 13.90 13.88 -2.85
CA LEU A 113 12.74 13.05 -2.54
C LEU A 113 12.66 11.76 -3.37
N GLN A 114 13.49 11.62 -4.41
CA GLN A 114 13.49 10.44 -5.29
C GLN A 114 14.34 9.33 -4.68
N LYS A 115 13.71 8.45 -3.90
CA LYS A 115 14.34 7.27 -3.27
C LYS A 115 14.18 6.02 -4.15
N GLN A 116 15.13 5.09 -4.08
CA GLN A 116 15.14 3.81 -4.81
C GLN A 116 14.50 2.68 -4.01
#